data_AF-A0AAU9M7E7-F1
#
_entry.id   AF-A0AAU9M7E7-F1
#
_cell.length_a   1.000
_cell.length_b   1.000
_cell.length_c   1.000
_cell.angle_alpha   90.00
_cell.angle_beta   90.00
_cell.angle_gamma   90.00
#
_symmetry.space_group_name_H-M   'P 1'
#
loop_
_entity.id
_entity.type
_entity.pdbx_description
1 polymer ?
#
loop_
_entity_poly.entity_id
_entity_poly.type
_entity_poly.pdbx_seq_one_letter_code
_entity_poly.pdbx_strand_id
1 'polypeptide(L)' 'MGNWNPGVIRSQLNGYVRLLEHNKGIVEEDHLDNRWEEATSKVVDEIIFLNKITTVTNRPTLTIHPVGVPHLKEGDVPP' A
#
# COMPACT_ATOMS: atom_id res chain seq x y z
N MET A 1 6.76 4.50 17.51
CA MET A 1 7.34 3.45 16.65
C MET A 1 6.51 2.19 16.86
N GLY A 2 5.54 1.95 15.98
CA GLY A 2 4.65 0.79 16.11
C GLY A 2 5.32 -0.43 15.49
N ASN A 3 5.47 -1.50 16.28
CA ASN A 3 6.05 -2.76 15.81
C ASN A 3 5.21 -3.33 14.66
N TRP A 4 5.71 -3.21 13.44
CA TRP A 4 5.22 -3.99 12.30
C TRP A 4 5.64 -5.43 12.55
N ASN A 5 4.67 -6.30 12.87
CA ASN A 5 4.89 -7.72 13.06
C ASN A 5 4.53 -8.44 11.75
N PRO A 6 5.51 -8.96 10.98
CA PRO A 6 5.21 -9.75 9.78
C PRO A 6 4.37 -11.00 10.07
N GLY A 7 4.21 -11.40 11.33
CA GLY A 7 3.31 -12.48 11.76
C GLY A 7 1.81 -12.18 11.62
N VAL A 8 1.39 -10.93 11.36
CA VAL A 8 -0.04 -10.55 11.21
C VAL A 8 -0.46 -10.38 9.75
N ILE A 9 0.48 -10.11 8.84
CA ILE A 9 0.22 -9.92 7.41
C ILE A 9 0.43 -11.26 6.69
N ARG A 10 -0.62 -11.80 6.07
CA ARG A 10 -0.46 -13.00 5.25
C ARG A 10 0.33 -12.62 4.00
N SER A 11 1.33 -13.42 3.65
CA SER A 11 2.13 -13.17 2.45
C SER A 11 2.32 -14.41 1.60
N GLN A 12 2.33 -14.24 0.29
CA GLN A 12 2.58 -15.29 -0.69
C GLN A 12 3.64 -14.81 -1.68
N LEU A 13 4.68 -15.63 -1.91
CA LEU A 13 5.78 -15.32 -2.82
C LEU A 13 5.60 -16.10 -4.13
N ASN A 14 5.76 -15.41 -5.26
CA ASN A 14 5.83 -16.01 -6.59
C ASN A 14 7.01 -15.40 -7.37
N GLY A 15 8.14 -16.10 -7.42
CA GLY A 15 9.37 -15.57 -8.01
C GLY A 15 9.83 -14.31 -7.28
N TYR A 16 9.89 -13.19 -8.00
CA TYR A 16 10.27 -11.88 -7.47
C TYR A 16 9.09 -11.04 -6.97
N VAL A 17 7.86 -11.53 -7.14
CA VAL A 17 6.64 -10.81 -6.75
C VAL A 17 6.11 -11.38 -5.45
N ARG A 18 5.71 -10.51 -4.52
CA ARG A 18 5.07 -10.91 -3.27
C ARG A 18 3.72 -10.24 -3.12
N LEU A 19 2.70 -11.05 -2.84
CA LEU A 19 1.39 -10.56 -2.42
C LEU A 19 1.38 -10.42 -0.90
N LEU A 20 0.95 -9.25 -0.43
CA LEU A 20 0.72 -8.96 0.98
C LEU A 20 -0.77 -8.75 1.21
N GLU A 21 -1.31 -9.45 2.19
CA GLU A 21 -2.68 -9.25 2.65
C GLU A 21 -2.64 -8.66 4.07
N HIS A 22 -3.01 -7.39 4.16
CA HIS A 22 -3.07 -6.63 5.39
C HIS A 22 -4.54 -6.38 5.78
N ASN A 23 -4.78 -6.07 7.05
CA ASN A 23 -6.13 -5.92 7.63
C ASN A 23 -6.56 -4.45 7.79
N LYS A 24 -5.81 -3.50 7.22
CA LYS A 24 -6.09 -2.06 7.28
C LYS A 24 -6.53 -1.53 5.93
N GLY A 25 -7.04 -0.29 5.90
CA GLY A 25 -7.27 0.42 4.65
C GLY A 25 -5.95 0.67 3.93
N ILE A 26 -5.93 0.53 2.60
CA ILE A 26 -4.74 0.81 1.76
C ILE A 26 -4.21 2.23 1.96
N VAL A 27 -5.11 3.19 2.21
CA VAL A 27 -4.76 4.61 2.46
C VAL A 27 -4.12 4.85 3.82
N GLU A 28 -4.14 3.87 4.74
CA GLU A 28 -3.58 3.99 6.10
C GLU A 28 -2.18 3.37 6.22
N GLU A 29 -1.62 2.88 5.11
CA GLU A 29 -0.34 2.16 5.08
C GLU A 29 0.84 3.09 4.76
N ASP A 30 1.00 4.18 5.51
CA ASP A 30 2.14 5.07 5.38
C ASP A 30 3.47 4.32 5.55
N HIS A 31 4.47 4.75 4.76
CA HIS A 31 5.84 4.23 4.81
C HIS A 31 5.91 2.69 4.74
N LEU A 32 5.03 2.06 3.94
CA LEU A 32 4.94 0.60 3.84
C LEU A 32 6.24 -0.03 3.33
N ASP A 33 6.91 0.64 2.39
CA ASP A 33 8.24 0.32 1.88
C ASP A 33 9.29 0.29 2.99
N ASN A 34 9.38 1.35 3.80
CA ASN A 34 10.35 1.44 4.88
C ASN A 34 10.09 0.36 5.94
N ARG A 35 8.83 0.18 6.35
CA ARG A 35 8.45 -0.87 7.31
C ARG A 35 8.75 -2.28 6.78
N TRP A 36 8.56 -2.50 5.48
CA TRP A 36 8.92 -3.75 4.82
C TRP A 36 10.43 -3.98 4.86
N GLU A 37 11.23 -2.97 4.53
CA GLU A 37 12.69 -3.06 4.56
C GLU A 37 13.21 -3.30 5.97
N GLU A 38 12.72 -2.56 6.97
CA GLU A 38 13.14 -2.71 8.38
C GLU A 38 12.95 -4.15 8.88
N ALA A 39 11.85 -4.78 8.49
CA ALA A 39 11.47 -6.08 9.03
C ALA A 39 11.94 -7.28 8.20
N THR A 40 12.28 -7.08 6.92
CA THR A 40 12.72 -8.16 6.03
C THR A 40 14.14 -7.99 5.52
N SER A 41 14.74 -6.81 5.72
CA SER A 41 16.00 -6.36 5.14
C SER A 41 16.04 -6.46 3.61
N LYS A 42 14.87 -6.30 2.97
CA LYS A 42 14.71 -6.33 1.52
C LYS A 42 14.11 -5.01 1.04
N VAL A 43 14.74 -4.43 0.02
CA VAL A 43 14.20 -3.30 -0.72
C VAL A 43 13.20 -3.81 -1.77
N VAL A 44 12.17 -3.02 -2.05
CA VAL A 44 11.23 -3.26 -3.15
C VAL A 44 11.36 -2.14 -4.18
N ASP A 45 11.27 -2.50 -5.46
CA ASP A 45 11.34 -1.52 -6.56
C ASP A 45 10.00 -0.79 -6.75
N GLU A 46 8.87 -1.48 -6.47
CA GLU A 46 7.52 -0.95 -6.69
C GLU A 46 6.51 -1.58 -5.73
N ILE A 47 5.49 -0.80 -5.34
CA ILE A 47 4.32 -1.26 -4.58
C ILE A 47 3.07 -0.98 -5.41
N ILE A 48 2.29 -2.03 -5.67
CA ILE A 48 1.00 -1.95 -6.37
C ILE A 48 -0.12 -2.25 -5.40
N PHE A 49 -1.04 -1.30 -5.23
CA PHE A 49 -2.21 -1.47 -4.39
C PHE A 49 -3.42 -1.95 -5.19
N LEU A 50 -3.93 -3.13 -4.83
CA LEU A 50 -5.18 -3.66 -5.39
C LEU A 50 -6.35 -3.21 -4.53
N ASN A 51 -7.15 -2.26 -5.01
CA ASN A 51 -8.28 -1.72 -4.27
C ASN A 51 -9.60 -1.79 -5.05
N LYS A 52 -10.71 -1.66 -4.31
CA LYS A 52 -12.02 -1.41 -4.89
C LYS A 52 -12.25 0.10 -4.93
N ILE A 53 -12.57 0.62 -6.11
CA ILE A 53 -13.08 1.99 -6.24
C ILE A 53 -14.60 1.96 -6.15
N THR A 54 -15.14 2.82 -5.28
CA THR A 54 -16.59 3.09 -5.23
C THR A 54 -16.84 4.38 -6.01
N THR A 55 -17.58 4.28 -7.11
CA THR A 55 -18.00 5.46 -7.89
C THR A 55 -19.52 5.58 -7.89
N VAL A 56 -20.03 6.78 -8.10
CA VAL A 56 -21.48 7.02 -8.25
C VAL A 56 -22.05 6.41 -9.54
N THR A 57 -21.18 6.09 -10.52
CA THR A 57 -21.59 5.48 -11.78
C THR A 57 -21.63 3.96 -11.63
N ASN A 58 -22.77 3.32 -11.88
CA ASN A 58 -22.89 1.85 -11.83
C ASN A 58 -22.31 1.17 -13.07
N ARG A 59 -21.15 1.63 -13.56
CA ARG A 59 -20.46 1.10 -14.74
C ARG A 59 -19.26 0.25 -14.31
N PRO A 60 -19.09 -0.98 -14.83
CA PRO A 60 -17.87 -1.75 -14.60
C PRO A 60 -16.66 -1.02 -15.17
N THR A 61 -15.63 -0.81 -14.35
CA THR A 61 -14.39 -0.13 -14.74
C THR A 61 -13.18 -0.77 -14.08
N LEU A 62 -12.08 -0.84 -14.83
CA LEU A 62 -10.75 -1.11 -14.31
C LEU A 62 -9.92 0.16 -14.48
N THR A 63 -9.29 0.64 -13.41
CA THR A 63 -8.62 1.95 -13.36
C THR A 63 -7.25 1.82 -12.73
N ILE A 64 -6.32 2.67 -13.16
CA ILE A 64 -4.98 2.82 -12.57
C ILE A 64 -4.76 4.30 -12.31
N HIS A 65 -4.27 4.66 -11.13
CA HIS A 65 -3.95 6.02 -10.75
C HIS A 65 -2.81 6.02 -9.72
N PRO A 66 -1.97 7.07 -9.68
CA PRO A 66 -1.03 7.23 -8.58
C PRO A 66 -1.76 7.48 -7.26
N VAL A 67 -1.18 7.03 -6.16
CA VAL A 67 -1.64 7.36 -4.80
C VAL A 67 -1.02 8.68 -4.38
N GLY A 68 -1.83 9.63 -3.91
CA GLY A 68 -1.35 10.91 -3.39
C GLY A 68 -2.45 11.96 -3.33
N VAL A 69 -2.16 13.08 -2.65
CA VAL A 69 -3.04 14.24 -2.55
C VAL A 69 -2.43 15.38 -3.37
N PRO A 70 -2.91 15.65 -4.61
CA PRO A 70 -2.18 16.48 -5.57
C PRO A 70 -1.90 17.93 -5.14
N HIS A 71 -2.68 18.45 -4.19
CA HIS A 71 -2.54 19.83 -3.71
C HIS A 71 -1.59 19.97 -2.51
N LEU A 72 -1.16 18.87 -1.89
CA LEU A 72 -0.23 18.90 -0.77
C LEU A 72 1.21 18.94 -1.28
N LYS A 73 2.03 19.77 -0.64
CA LYS A 73 3.48 19.81 -0.82
C LYS A 73 4.16 18.90 0.18
N GLU A 74 5.42 18.61 -0.08
CA GLU A 74 6.27 17.89 0.86
C GLU A 74 6.32 18.62 2.22
N GLY A 75 5.96 17.92 3.29
CA GLY A 75 5.84 18.46 4.64
C GLY A 75 4.43 18.90 5.06
N ASP A 76 3.46 18.95 4.15
CA ASP A 76 2.07 19.22 4.50
C ASP A 76 1.42 17.99 5.17
N VAL A 77 0.50 18.23 6.11
CA VAL A 77 -0.25 17.18 6.81
C VAL A 77 -1.57 16.91 6.05
N PRO A 78 -1.82 15.67 5.59
CA PRO A 78 -3.10 15.34 4.98
C PRO A 78 -4.26 15.39 6.00
N PRO A 79 -5.49 15.68 5.53
CA PRO A 79 -6.67 15.79 6.39
C PRO A 79 -7.10 14.48 7.05
#